data_AF-A0A644ZGJ1-F1
#
_entry.id   AF-A0A644ZGJ1-F1
#
_cell.length_a   1.000
_cell.length_b   1.000
_cell.length_c   1.000
_cell.angle_alpha   90.00
_cell.angle_beta   90.00
_cell.angle_gamma   90.00
#
_symmetry.space_group_name_H-M   'P 1'
#
loop_
_entity.id
_entity.type
_entity.pdbx_description
1 polymer ?
#
loop_
_entity_poly.entity_id
_entity_poly.type
_entity_poly.pdbx_seq_one_letter_code
_entity_poly.pdbx_strand_id
1 'polypeptide(L)'
;MRLRGVPDNVMLTTEPPAEIKIKVKDKGTVLLNYMLGKSFLPITLNFPLSKTTSSRVKVNWAEIEKQVIGQLGASTRLLTVNPDTLEYYFSTGKSKKVPVKLIGKLTPARQYYIADTLFSPDSVLVYAPPFILDTLKAAYTQRLNLTGMTDTLIHHISLSKVKGAKFVPDQLNMVLPIDLYTEKTVEVPVRGINFPADKVLRTFPSKVQLTFQVGVSRFKSINADDFVLNVSYEELLHLGGKDKYAVKIKSVPRGASHVRIYPPAVDFLIEQATVYEY
;
A
#
# COMPACT_ATOMS: atom_id res chain seq x y z
N MET A 1 10.17 23.30 23.33
CA MET A 1 10.17 22.62 24.65
C MET A 1 11.28 21.59 24.69
N ARG A 2 11.77 21.18 25.87
CA ARG A 2 12.78 20.11 26.00
C ARG A 2 12.34 19.07 27.03
N LEU A 3 12.45 17.79 26.69
CA LEU A 3 12.19 16.68 27.61
C LEU A 3 13.53 16.21 28.19
N ARG A 4 13.61 16.07 29.52
CA ARG A 4 14.83 15.68 30.26
C ARG A 4 14.60 14.36 30.99
N GLY A 5 15.63 13.51 31.02
CA GLY A 5 15.62 12.26 31.79
C GLY A 5 14.90 11.09 31.14
N VAL A 6 14.83 11.06 29.80
CA VAL A 6 14.30 9.90 29.06
C VAL A 6 15.33 8.76 29.15
N PRO A 7 14.97 7.59 29.71
CA PRO A 7 15.88 6.44 29.74
C PRO A 7 16.18 5.90 28.33
N ASP A 8 17.37 5.31 28.12
CA ASP A 8 17.79 4.78 26.81
C ASP A 8 16.87 3.66 26.28
N ASN A 9 16.15 2.97 27.16
CA ASN A 9 15.20 1.92 26.80
C ASN A 9 13.78 2.43 26.47
N VAL A 10 13.58 3.75 26.45
CA VAL A 10 12.29 4.40 26.17
C VAL A 10 12.35 5.12 24.83
N MET A 11 11.51 4.69 23.88
CA MET A 11 11.29 5.42 22.64
C MET A 11 10.06 6.32 22.75
N LEU A 12 10.26 7.63 22.52
CA LEU A 12 9.17 8.58 22.32
C LEU A 12 8.49 8.29 20.99
N THR A 13 7.20 7.98 21.04
CA THR A 13 6.40 7.67 19.85
C THR A 13 5.59 8.87 19.36
N THR A 14 5.33 9.83 20.25
CA THR A 14 4.86 11.17 19.91
C THR A 14 5.68 12.16 20.71
N GLU A 15 6.36 13.07 20.01
CA GLU A 15 7.10 14.15 20.66
C GLU A 15 6.14 15.23 21.17
N PRO A 16 6.46 15.89 22.30
CA PRO A 16 5.72 17.07 22.72
C PRO A 16 5.88 18.18 21.66
N PRO A 17 4.89 19.08 21.50
CA PRO A 17 4.99 20.23 20.61
C PRO A 17 6.27 21.03 20.84
N ALA A 18 6.93 21.39 19.74
CA ALA A 18 8.17 22.15 19.76
C ALA A 18 7.96 23.55 20.37
N GLU A 19 6.77 24.11 20.18
CA GLU A 19 6.40 25.46 20.57
C GLU A 19 5.07 25.49 21.32
N ILE A 20 4.92 26.49 22.18
CA ILE A 20 3.68 26.80 22.89
C ILE A 20 3.35 28.25 22.59
N LYS A 21 2.09 28.53 22.24
CA LYS A 21 1.61 29.88 22.02
C LYS A 21 1.01 30.43 23.30
N ILE A 22 1.48 31.59 23.75
CA ILE A 22 0.96 32.27 24.94
C ILE A 22 0.30 33.60 24.54
N LYS A 23 -0.79 33.95 25.21
CA LYS A 23 -1.42 35.27 25.17
C LYS A 23 -1.16 35.96 26.49
N VAL A 24 -0.67 37.19 26.45
CA VAL A 24 -0.34 37.98 27.64
C VAL A 24 -1.01 39.35 27.58
N LYS A 25 -1.23 39.96 28.75
CA LYS A 25 -1.76 41.31 28.92
C LYS A 25 -0.85 42.10 29.85
N ASP A 26 -0.38 43.24 29.37
CA ASP A 26 0.39 44.21 30.16
C ASP A 26 0.29 45.60 29.53
N LYS A 27 0.96 46.59 30.14
CA LYS A 27 1.17 47.93 29.58
C LYS A 27 1.89 47.85 28.23
N GLY A 28 1.54 48.72 27.29
CA GLY A 28 2.07 48.72 25.92
C GLY A 28 3.60 48.82 25.85
N THR A 29 4.22 49.57 26.76
CA THR A 29 5.69 49.66 26.86
C THR A 29 6.35 48.34 27.25
N VAL A 30 5.72 47.56 28.13
CA VAL A 30 6.21 46.23 28.54
C VAL A 30 6.02 45.21 27.42
N LEU A 31 4.90 45.29 26.69
CA LEU A 31 4.65 44.46 25.51
C LEU A 31 5.69 44.72 24.40
N LEU A 32 6.06 45.99 24.18
CA LEU A 32 7.08 46.37 23.22
C LEU A 32 8.45 45.75 23.56
N ASN A 33 8.82 45.70 24.84
CA ASN A 33 10.08 45.07 25.28
C ASN A 33 10.12 43.56 24.96
N TYR A 34 8.99 42.85 25.00
CA TYR A 34 8.95 41.45 24.58
C TYR A 34 9.16 41.29 23.07
N MET A 35 8.70 42.23 22.26
CA MET A 35 8.84 42.19 20.79
C MET A 35 10.25 42.55 20.31
N LEU A 36 10.96 43.41 21.04
CA LEU A 36 12.24 43.99 20.60
C LEU A 36 13.49 43.19 21.00
N GLY A 37 13.39 42.10 21.78
CA GLY A 37 14.57 41.30 22.09
C GLY A 37 14.54 40.40 23.31
N LYS A 38 13.41 40.24 24.01
CA LYS A 38 13.36 39.30 25.13
C LYS A 38 13.38 37.85 24.62
N SER A 39 14.50 37.17 24.82
CA SER A 39 14.63 35.74 24.57
C SER A 39 14.05 34.94 25.72
N PHE A 40 13.20 33.96 25.40
CA PHE A 40 12.62 33.05 26.39
C PHE A 40 13.44 31.75 26.46
N LEU A 41 13.62 31.23 27.67
CA LEU A 41 14.25 29.94 27.89
C LEU A 41 13.27 28.80 27.54
N PRO A 42 13.78 27.68 27.00
CA PRO A 42 12.93 26.54 26.67
C PRO A 42 12.31 25.94 27.92
N ILE A 43 10.99 25.73 27.90
CA ILE A 43 10.27 25.02 28.96
C ILE A 43 10.77 23.58 29.02
N THR A 44 11.19 23.16 30.22
CA THR A 44 11.73 21.82 30.48
C THR A 44 10.69 20.93 31.15
N LEU A 45 10.51 19.72 30.61
CA LEU A 45 9.65 18.69 31.15
C LEU A 45 10.51 17.54 31.67
N ASN A 46 10.24 17.08 32.88
CA ASN A 46 10.93 15.92 33.43
C ASN A 46 10.13 14.66 33.08
N PHE A 47 10.81 13.64 32.57
CA PHE A 47 10.20 12.34 32.31
C PHE A 47 9.88 11.64 33.65
N PRO A 48 8.62 11.26 33.93
CA PRO A 48 8.27 10.62 35.17
C PRO A 48 8.75 9.16 35.17
N LEU A 49 9.84 8.88 35.88
CA LEU A 49 10.43 7.54 36.03
C LEU A 49 9.47 6.54 36.73
N SER A 50 8.44 7.01 37.43
CA SER A 50 7.54 6.20 38.25
C SER A 50 6.32 5.60 37.52
N LYS A 51 6.08 5.95 36.25
CA LYS A 51 4.91 5.47 35.47
C LYS A 51 5.32 4.50 34.37
N THR A 52 5.86 3.35 34.74
CA THR A 52 6.27 2.27 33.82
C THR A 52 5.10 1.54 33.16
N THR A 53 3.87 1.71 33.64
CA THR A 53 2.70 0.95 33.17
C THR A 53 1.81 1.71 32.19
N SER A 54 1.78 3.05 32.24
CA SER A 54 0.93 3.88 31.38
C SER A 54 1.77 4.60 30.31
N SER A 55 1.78 4.08 29.09
CA SER A 55 2.49 4.63 27.93
C SER A 55 1.97 5.99 27.42
N ARG A 56 1.15 6.69 28.22
CA ARG A 56 0.63 8.05 27.99
C ARG A 56 0.95 8.87 29.23
N VAL A 57 1.74 9.93 29.06
CA VAL A 57 1.98 10.91 30.11
C VAL A 57 1.15 12.14 29.79
N LYS A 58 0.22 12.46 30.68
CA LYS A 58 -0.36 13.81 30.75
C LYS A 58 0.56 14.64 31.64
N VAL A 59 1.09 15.71 31.08
CA VAL A 59 1.95 16.63 31.83
C VAL A 59 1.06 17.51 32.69
N ASN A 60 1.47 17.73 33.95
CA ASN A 60 0.76 18.64 34.83
C ASN A 60 0.94 20.08 34.31
N TRP A 61 -0.16 20.68 33.88
CA TRP A 61 -0.16 22.02 33.31
C TRP A 61 0.36 23.08 34.28
N ALA A 62 0.13 22.91 35.59
CA ALA A 62 0.57 23.85 36.62
C ALA A 62 2.10 24.02 36.66
N GLU A 63 2.87 22.98 36.31
CA GLU A 63 4.33 23.03 36.25
C GLU A 63 4.82 23.84 35.05
N ILE A 64 4.13 23.73 33.91
CA ILE A 64 4.41 24.50 32.70
C ILE A 64 4.05 25.97 32.95
N GLU A 65 2.87 26.22 33.50
CA GLU A 65 2.39 27.57 33.81
C GLU A 65 3.35 28.32 34.74
N LYS A 66 3.85 27.65 35.79
CA LYS A 66 4.87 28.22 36.69
C LYS A 66 6.16 28.60 35.95
N GLN A 67 6.64 27.75 35.03
CA GLN A 67 7.82 28.04 34.21
C GLN A 67 7.60 29.19 33.22
N VAL A 68 6.39 29.32 32.66
CA VAL A 68 6.01 30.42 31.77
C VAL A 68 5.94 31.72 32.56
N ILE A 69 5.16 31.75 33.65
CA ILE A 69 4.98 32.95 34.50
C ILE A 69 6.33 33.42 35.05
N GLY A 70 7.22 32.50 35.46
CA GLY A 70 8.55 32.83 35.98
C GLY A 70 9.46 33.55 34.97
N GLN A 71 9.17 33.47 33.67
CA GLN A 71 9.90 34.19 32.62
C GLN A 71 9.24 35.52 32.21
N LEU A 72 7.98 35.72 32.61
CA LEU A 72 7.26 36.98 32.39
C LEU A 72 7.67 38.02 33.45
N GLY A 73 7.49 39.29 33.11
CA GLY A 73 7.66 40.40 34.04
C GLY A 73 6.54 40.40 35.08
N ALA A 74 6.82 40.92 36.28
CA ALA A 74 5.88 40.90 37.41
C ALA A 74 4.52 41.58 37.13
N SER A 75 4.47 42.55 36.19
CA SER A 75 3.24 43.22 35.76
C SER A 75 2.44 42.45 34.70
N THR A 76 3.06 41.46 34.05
CA THR A 76 2.51 40.78 32.88
C THR A 76 1.55 39.67 33.32
N ARG A 77 0.29 39.76 32.87
CA ARG A 77 -0.72 38.73 33.12
C ARG A 77 -0.76 37.73 31.98
N LEU A 78 -0.60 36.46 32.28
CA LEU A 78 -0.85 35.38 31.33
C LEU A 78 -2.37 35.19 31.16
N LEU A 79 -2.86 35.27 29.92
CA LEU A 79 -4.28 35.11 29.59
C LEU A 79 -4.61 33.69 29.15
N THR A 80 -3.81 33.14 28.25
CA THR A 80 -4.08 31.83 27.65
C THR A 80 -2.79 31.21 27.17
N VAL A 81 -2.77 29.89 27.15
CA VAL A 81 -1.68 29.12 26.59
C VAL A 81 -2.25 28.01 25.72
N ASN A 82 -1.63 27.76 24.56
CA ASN A 82 -2.03 26.73 23.62
C ASN A 82 -0.83 25.85 23.23
N PRO A 83 -0.94 24.51 23.34
CA PRO A 83 -2.11 23.75 23.78
C PRO A 83 -2.37 23.86 25.30
N ASP A 84 -3.63 23.66 25.70
CA ASP A 84 -4.10 23.64 27.10
C ASP A 84 -3.82 22.31 27.82
N THR A 85 -3.68 21.24 27.04
CA THR A 85 -3.26 19.93 27.52
C THR A 85 -2.03 19.48 26.75
N LEU A 86 -0.99 19.11 27.49
CA LEU A 86 0.21 18.53 26.92
C LEU A 86 0.27 17.04 27.24
N GLU A 87 0.29 16.22 26.21
CA GLU A 87 0.47 14.78 26.35
C GLU A 87 1.49 14.26 25.36
N TYR A 88 2.27 13.28 25.80
CA TYR A 88 3.20 12.55 24.96
C TYR A 88 3.10 11.06 25.23
N TYR A 89 3.55 10.28 24.25
CA TYR A 89 3.46 8.83 24.26
C TYR A 89 4.86 8.25 24.17
N PHE A 90 5.09 7.16 24.90
CA PHE A 90 6.38 6.49 24.93
C PHE A 90 6.16 4.97 25.02
N SER A 91 7.06 4.18 24.43
CA SER A 91 7.02 2.73 24.49
C SER A 91 8.33 2.17 25.06
N THR A 92 8.22 1.12 25.87
CA THR A 92 9.34 0.43 26.54
C THR A 92 9.93 -0.69 25.68
N GLY A 93 10.13 -0.44 24.39
CA GLY A 93 10.78 -1.38 23.47
C GLY A 93 9.86 -2.45 22.84
N LYS A 94 8.56 -2.46 23.13
CA LYS A 94 7.62 -3.31 22.39
C LYS A 94 7.45 -2.79 20.97
N SER A 95 7.72 -3.66 20.00
CA SER A 95 7.61 -3.36 18.57
C SER A 95 6.83 -4.45 17.83
N LYS A 96 6.21 -4.07 16.71
CA LYS A 96 5.55 -4.98 15.78
C LYS A 96 6.07 -4.73 14.38
N LYS A 97 6.31 -5.77 13.58
CA LYS A 97 6.62 -5.64 12.16
C LYS A 97 5.32 -5.60 11.38
N VAL A 98 5.13 -4.58 10.55
CA VAL A 98 3.90 -4.39 9.75
C VAL A 98 4.25 -4.15 8.28
N PRO A 99 3.44 -4.66 7.33
CA PRO A 99 3.66 -4.45 5.90
C PRO A 99 3.37 -2.99 5.52
N VAL A 100 4.07 -2.51 4.50
CA VAL A 100 3.86 -1.18 3.93
C VAL A 100 2.71 -1.21 2.93
N LYS A 101 1.84 -0.19 2.95
CA LYS A 101 0.73 -0.04 1.99
C LYS A 101 0.68 1.36 1.42
N LEU A 102 0.56 1.44 0.09
CA LEU A 102 0.34 2.70 -0.61
C LEU A 102 -1.01 3.30 -0.25
N ILE A 103 -1.05 4.60 0.02
CA ILE A 103 -2.27 5.41 -0.02
C ILE A 103 -2.16 6.40 -1.18
N GLY A 104 -3.13 6.35 -2.09
CA GLY A 104 -3.25 7.34 -3.16
C GLY A 104 -3.74 6.73 -4.46
N LYS A 105 -3.70 7.54 -5.53
CA LYS A 105 -4.16 7.14 -6.86
C LYS A 105 -3.02 7.22 -7.87
N LEU A 106 -2.68 6.08 -8.45
CA LEU A 106 -1.66 5.99 -9.50
C LEU A 106 -2.36 5.75 -10.84
N THR A 107 -2.12 6.63 -11.81
CA THR A 107 -2.73 6.55 -13.15
C THR A 107 -1.64 6.60 -14.21
N PRO A 108 -1.29 5.47 -14.84
CA PRO A 108 -0.35 5.44 -15.97
C PRO A 108 -0.84 6.27 -17.15
N ALA A 109 0.07 6.59 -18.08
CA ALA A 109 -0.32 7.13 -19.38
C ALA A 109 -1.16 6.11 -20.18
N ARG A 110 -1.84 6.58 -21.23
CA ARG A 110 -2.59 5.70 -22.14
C ARG A 110 -1.65 4.63 -22.71
N GLN A 111 -2.13 3.40 -22.82
CA GLN A 111 -1.37 2.22 -23.28
C GLN A 111 -0.30 1.70 -22.30
N TYR A 112 -0.09 2.34 -21.15
CA TYR A 112 0.82 1.85 -20.11
C TYR A 112 0.04 1.27 -18.93
N TYR A 113 0.70 0.40 -18.17
CA TYR A 113 0.19 -0.09 -16.88
C TYR A 113 1.28 -0.22 -15.83
N ILE A 114 0.87 -0.17 -14.57
CA ILE A 114 1.76 -0.46 -13.43
C ILE A 114 1.83 -1.97 -13.29
N ALA A 115 3.01 -2.54 -13.51
CA ALA A 115 3.21 -3.97 -13.42
C ALA A 115 3.27 -4.45 -11.97
N ASP A 116 3.81 -3.63 -11.07
CA ASP A 116 3.87 -3.92 -9.63
C ASP A 116 4.03 -2.63 -8.79
N THR A 117 3.93 -2.75 -7.47
CA THR A 117 4.28 -1.69 -6.51
C THR A 117 5.21 -2.27 -5.46
N LEU A 118 6.50 -1.94 -5.61
CA LEU A 118 7.55 -2.52 -4.80
C LEU A 118 8.00 -1.51 -3.74
N PHE A 119 8.12 -1.95 -2.51
CA PHE A 119 8.64 -1.15 -1.40
C PHE A 119 9.93 -1.75 -0.87
N SER A 120 10.91 -0.89 -0.60
CA SER A 120 12.17 -1.26 0.02
C SER A 120 12.43 -0.33 1.22
N PRO A 121 12.25 -0.81 2.47
CA PRO A 121 11.77 -2.16 2.82
C PRO A 121 10.26 -2.37 2.56
N ASP A 122 9.84 -3.63 2.41
CA ASP A 122 8.43 -4.05 2.22
C ASP A 122 7.59 -4.00 3.51
N SER A 123 8.29 -3.84 4.63
CA SER A 123 7.76 -3.92 5.97
C SER A 123 8.64 -3.09 6.91
N VAL A 124 8.01 -2.50 7.92
CA VAL A 124 8.68 -1.60 8.87
C VAL A 124 8.36 -2.01 10.30
N LEU A 125 9.27 -1.65 11.22
CA LEU A 125 9.01 -1.82 12.64
C LEU A 125 8.19 -0.63 13.14
N VAL A 126 7.12 -0.92 13.88
CA VAL A 126 6.36 0.09 14.60
C VAL A 126 6.53 -0.08 16.10
N TYR A 127 6.96 1.00 16.74
CA TYR A 127 7.05 1.12 18.19
C TYR A 127 5.83 1.90 18.68
N ALA A 128 5.03 1.26 19.53
CA ALA A 128 3.85 1.88 20.11
C ALA A 128 3.48 1.16 21.42
N PRO A 129 2.60 1.75 22.24
CA PRO A 129 1.96 1.06 23.36
C PRO A 129 1.17 -0.18 22.88
N PRO A 130 1.00 -1.23 23.71
CA PRO A 130 0.27 -2.45 23.31
C PRO A 130 -1.11 -2.18 22.69
N PHE A 131 -1.90 -1.31 23.33
CA PHE A 131 -3.26 -0.97 22.84
C PHE A 131 -3.26 -0.30 21.45
N ILE A 132 -2.17 0.37 21.05
CA ILE A 132 -2.02 0.93 19.70
C ILE A 132 -1.46 -0.13 18.74
N LEU A 133 -0.46 -0.91 19.17
CA LEU A 133 0.13 -1.99 18.37
C LEU A 133 -0.90 -3.01 17.89
N ASP A 134 -1.89 -3.33 18.72
CA ASP A 134 -2.95 -4.29 18.38
C ASP A 134 -3.86 -3.77 17.26
N THR A 135 -4.05 -2.45 17.17
CA THR A 135 -4.85 -1.82 16.12
C THR A 135 -4.12 -1.65 14.79
N LEU A 136 -2.79 -1.61 14.80
CA LEU A 136 -1.98 -1.36 13.62
C LEU A 136 -1.81 -2.64 12.79
N LYS A 137 -2.40 -2.65 11.60
CA LYS A 137 -2.29 -3.76 10.63
C LYS A 137 -1.27 -3.51 9.51
N ALA A 138 -1.00 -2.26 9.18
CA ALA A 138 -0.10 -1.85 8.11
C ALA A 138 0.50 -0.48 8.39
N ALA A 139 1.67 -0.21 7.81
CA ALA A 139 2.25 1.13 7.74
C ALA A 139 1.82 1.77 6.42
N TYR A 140 1.01 2.81 6.50
CA TYR A 140 0.53 3.49 5.32
C TYR A 140 1.49 4.58 4.88
N THR A 141 1.72 4.71 3.57
CA THR A 141 2.48 5.84 3.03
C THR A 141 1.73 7.15 3.22
N GLN A 142 2.43 8.27 3.08
CA GLN A 142 1.78 9.54 2.78
C GLN A 142 1.00 9.44 1.46
N ARG A 143 -0.04 10.27 1.33
CA ARG A 143 -0.90 10.24 0.15
C ARG A 143 -0.10 10.66 -1.08
N LEU A 144 -0.03 9.77 -2.07
CA LEU A 144 0.70 10.02 -3.32
C LEU A 144 -0.25 9.83 -4.51
N ASN A 145 -0.41 10.89 -5.30
CA ASN A 145 -1.17 10.82 -6.55
C ASN A 145 -0.23 11.11 -7.71
N LEU A 146 -0.11 10.16 -8.64
CA LEU A 146 0.71 10.29 -9.84
C LEU A 146 -0.14 9.99 -11.07
N THR A 147 0.09 10.73 -12.15
CA THR A 147 -0.65 10.63 -13.40
C THR A 147 0.28 10.71 -14.60
N GLY A 148 -0.03 10.00 -15.69
CA GLY A 148 0.69 10.15 -16.96
C GLY A 148 2.09 9.54 -16.96
N MET A 149 2.34 8.57 -16.08
CA MET A 149 3.64 7.91 -15.99
C MET A 149 3.82 6.94 -17.17
N THR A 150 4.98 7.01 -17.84
CA THR A 150 5.33 6.21 -19.03
C THR A 150 6.55 5.33 -18.83
N ASP A 151 7.31 5.53 -17.75
CA ASP A 151 8.52 4.78 -17.44
C ASP A 151 8.57 4.44 -15.95
N THR A 152 9.41 3.47 -15.59
CA THR A 152 9.60 3.01 -14.23
C THR A 152 10.03 4.17 -13.33
N LEU A 153 9.29 4.34 -12.23
CA LEU A 153 9.49 5.46 -11.32
C LEU A 153 10.04 4.97 -9.98
N ILE A 154 11.10 5.62 -9.52
CA ILE A 154 11.65 5.44 -8.18
C ILE A 154 11.31 6.68 -7.36
N HIS A 155 10.66 6.48 -6.21
CA HIS A 155 10.20 7.56 -5.35
C HIS A 155 10.60 7.31 -3.90
N HIS A 156 11.17 8.33 -3.25
CA HIS A 156 11.33 8.34 -1.81
C HIS A 156 10.03 8.80 -1.17
N ILE A 157 9.39 7.94 -0.38
CA ILE A 157 8.10 8.22 0.24
C ILE A 157 8.19 8.08 1.76
N SER A 158 7.59 9.04 2.45
CA SER A 158 7.47 8.99 3.91
C SER A 158 6.20 8.23 4.31
N LEU A 159 6.23 7.60 5.47
CA LEU A 159 5.06 6.97 6.07
C LEU A 159 4.15 8.04 6.73
N SER A 160 2.85 7.76 6.73
CA SER A 160 1.86 8.59 7.42
C SER A 160 2.07 8.50 8.92
N LYS A 161 2.12 9.67 9.59
CA LYS A 161 2.28 9.74 11.04
C LYS A 161 1.03 9.24 11.75
N VAL A 162 1.20 8.40 12.76
CA VAL A 162 0.12 7.92 13.63
C VAL A 162 0.43 8.35 15.06
N LYS A 163 -0.52 9.02 15.70
CA LYS A 163 -0.36 9.49 17.09
C LYS A 163 -0.12 8.29 18.01
N GLY A 164 1.00 8.32 18.73
CA GLY A 164 1.39 7.29 19.68
C GLY A 164 2.18 6.13 19.06
N ALA A 165 2.51 6.18 17.76
CA ALA A 165 3.28 5.17 17.07
C ALA A 165 4.43 5.78 16.25
N LYS A 166 5.59 5.14 16.30
CA LYS A 166 6.78 5.52 15.53
C LYS A 166 7.18 4.38 14.60
N PHE A 167 7.23 4.68 13.31
CA PHE A 167 7.71 3.73 12.29
C PHE A 167 9.22 3.90 12.10
N VAL A 168 9.92 2.78 11.93
CA VAL A 168 11.36 2.74 11.65
C VAL A 168 11.62 1.70 10.54
N PRO A 169 12.17 2.11 9.39
CA PRO A 169 12.39 3.49 8.98
C PRO A 169 11.04 4.24 8.78
N ASP A 170 11.06 5.57 8.87
CA ASP A 170 9.91 6.43 8.61
C ASP A 170 9.80 6.86 7.14
N GLN A 171 10.86 6.62 6.36
CA GLN A 171 10.95 6.80 4.93
C GLN A 171 11.43 5.52 4.24
N LEU A 172 10.98 5.31 3.01
CA LEU A 172 11.30 4.13 2.23
C LEU A 172 11.31 4.44 0.74
N ASN A 173 11.90 3.52 -0.02
CA ASN A 173 11.94 3.62 -1.47
C ASN A 173 10.77 2.85 -2.05
N MET A 174 10.00 3.51 -2.91
CA MET A 174 8.96 2.90 -3.72
C MET A 174 9.43 2.82 -5.16
N VAL A 175 9.31 1.64 -5.77
CA VAL A 175 9.54 1.44 -7.20
C VAL A 175 8.20 1.06 -7.83
N LEU A 176 7.84 1.79 -8.88
CA LEU A 176 6.67 1.52 -9.71
C LEU A 176 7.15 1.12 -11.10
N PRO A 177 7.34 -0.19 -11.38
CA PRO A 177 7.64 -0.66 -12.71
C PRO A 177 6.45 -0.39 -13.63
N ILE A 178 6.69 0.35 -14.71
CA ILE A 178 5.68 0.66 -15.72
C ILE A 178 6.04 -0.07 -16.99
N ASP A 179 5.04 -0.70 -17.58
CA ASP A 179 5.21 -1.46 -18.82
C ASP A 179 4.16 -1.01 -19.85
N LEU A 180 4.50 -1.21 -21.12
CA LEU A 180 3.66 -0.87 -22.26
C LEU A 180 2.80 -2.07 -22.62
N TYR A 181 1.50 -1.84 -22.87
CA TYR A 181 0.64 -2.86 -23.45
C TYR A 181 1.00 -3.10 -24.92
N THR A 182 1.08 -4.37 -25.28
CA THR A 182 1.20 -4.84 -26.65
C THR A 182 0.23 -6.00 -26.86
N GLU A 183 -0.09 -6.29 -28.12
CA GLU A 183 -0.91 -7.45 -28.48
C GLU A 183 -0.01 -8.58 -28.97
N LYS A 184 -0.32 -9.80 -28.53
CA LYS A 184 0.33 -11.02 -29.01
C LYS A 184 -0.73 -11.95 -29.55
N THR A 185 -0.45 -12.54 -30.71
CA THR A 185 -1.27 -13.60 -31.30
C THR A 185 -0.50 -14.91 -31.25
N VAL A 186 -1.16 -15.96 -30.76
CA VAL A 186 -0.63 -17.33 -30.72
C VAL A 186 -1.66 -18.31 -31.27
N GLU A 187 -1.21 -19.38 -31.90
CA GLU A 187 -2.09 -20.45 -32.36
C GLU A 187 -2.19 -21.55 -31.30
N VAL A 188 -3.40 -21.80 -30.80
CA VAL A 188 -3.65 -22.76 -29.73
C VAL A 188 -4.52 -23.91 -30.25
N PRO A 189 -4.11 -25.18 -30.02
CA PRO A 189 -4.91 -26.33 -30.45
C PRO A 189 -6.19 -26.45 -29.62
N VAL A 190 -7.28 -26.80 -30.28
CA VAL A 190 -8.57 -27.09 -29.61
C VAL A 190 -8.55 -28.55 -29.17
N ARG A 191 -8.64 -28.81 -27.85
CA ARG A 191 -8.54 -30.16 -27.29
C ARG A 191 -9.88 -30.65 -26.76
N GLY A 192 -10.25 -31.87 -27.12
CA GLY A 192 -11.39 -32.57 -26.53
C GLY A 192 -11.05 -33.09 -25.13
N ILE A 193 -11.97 -32.92 -24.18
CA ILE A 193 -11.88 -33.53 -22.84
C ILE A 193 -13.10 -34.40 -22.59
N ASN A 194 -12.93 -35.42 -21.74
CA ASN A 194 -13.98 -36.37 -21.35
C ASN A 194 -14.61 -37.14 -22.52
N PHE A 195 -13.82 -37.43 -23.57
CA PHE A 195 -14.25 -38.31 -24.64
C PHE A 195 -14.12 -39.78 -24.20
N PRO A 196 -15.09 -40.65 -24.56
CA PRO A 196 -14.94 -42.10 -24.45
C PRO A 196 -13.70 -42.61 -25.19
N ALA A 197 -13.13 -43.74 -24.75
CA ALA A 197 -11.91 -44.30 -25.33
C ALA A 197 -12.05 -44.67 -26.82
N ASP A 198 -13.27 -44.94 -27.29
CA ASP A 198 -13.59 -45.25 -28.67
C ASP A 198 -13.94 -44.01 -29.52
N LYS A 199 -13.77 -42.79 -29.00
CA LYS A 199 -14.16 -41.55 -29.71
C LYS A 199 -13.07 -40.49 -29.71
N VAL A 200 -12.89 -39.83 -30.85
CA VAL A 200 -11.92 -38.75 -31.04
C VAL A 200 -12.60 -37.50 -31.59
N LEU A 201 -12.27 -36.35 -31.00
CA LEU A 201 -12.70 -35.04 -31.50
C LEU A 201 -11.78 -34.56 -32.63
N ARG A 202 -12.37 -34.19 -33.77
CA ARG A 202 -11.73 -33.39 -34.82
C ARG A 202 -12.42 -32.04 -34.90
N THR A 203 -11.65 -30.96 -34.92
CA THR A 203 -12.19 -29.61 -35.13
C THR A 203 -11.58 -28.98 -36.38
N PHE A 204 -12.36 -28.13 -37.03
CA PHE A 204 -11.95 -27.39 -38.21
C PHE A 204 -12.19 -25.89 -37.97
N PRO A 205 -11.12 -25.09 -37.86
CA PRO A 205 -9.70 -25.48 -37.81
C PRO A 205 -9.33 -26.27 -36.54
N SER A 206 -8.22 -27.02 -36.59
CA SER A 206 -7.68 -27.76 -35.44
C SER A 206 -6.96 -26.86 -34.43
N LYS A 207 -6.59 -25.65 -34.86
CA LYS A 207 -6.02 -24.57 -34.05
C LYS A 207 -6.81 -23.29 -34.27
N VAL A 208 -6.94 -22.49 -33.22
CA VAL A 208 -7.54 -21.15 -33.29
C VAL A 208 -6.49 -20.12 -32.89
N GLN A 209 -6.62 -18.91 -33.44
CA GLN A 209 -5.78 -17.78 -33.08
C GLN A 209 -6.32 -17.14 -31.80
N LEU A 210 -5.46 -17.01 -30.80
CA LEU A 210 -5.70 -16.23 -29.60
C LEU A 210 -4.89 -14.95 -29.65
N THR A 211 -5.59 -13.81 -29.76
CA THR A 211 -4.99 -12.48 -29.65
C THR A 211 -5.28 -11.91 -28.27
N PHE A 212 -4.25 -11.50 -27.53
CA PHE A 212 -4.39 -10.99 -26.17
C PHE A 212 -3.44 -9.83 -25.91
N GLN A 213 -3.82 -8.99 -24.94
CA GLN A 213 -2.97 -7.91 -24.44
C GLN A 213 -2.04 -8.42 -23.35
N VAL A 214 -0.76 -8.05 -23.46
CA VAL A 214 0.31 -8.39 -22.53
C VAL A 214 1.28 -7.21 -22.42
N GLY A 215 2.03 -7.13 -21.33
CA GLY A 215 3.14 -6.18 -21.24
C GLY A 215 4.30 -6.57 -22.16
N VAL A 216 5.00 -5.57 -22.70
CA VAL A 216 6.18 -5.80 -23.56
C VAL A 216 7.24 -6.63 -22.81
N SER A 217 7.43 -6.40 -21.50
CA SER A 217 8.37 -7.18 -20.69
C SER A 217 8.03 -8.68 -20.61
N ARG A 218 6.74 -9.02 -20.75
CA ARG A 218 6.21 -10.40 -20.68
C ARG A 218 5.84 -10.99 -22.03
N PHE A 219 6.11 -10.28 -23.13
CA PHE A 219 5.75 -10.71 -24.47
C PHE A 219 6.34 -12.10 -24.82
N LYS A 220 7.56 -12.38 -24.35
CA LYS A 220 8.24 -13.67 -24.59
C LYS A 220 7.87 -14.77 -23.59
N SER A 221 7.31 -14.43 -22.43
CA SER A 221 7.07 -15.41 -21.36
C SER A 221 5.74 -16.16 -21.51
N ILE A 222 4.76 -15.58 -22.22
CA ILE A 222 3.44 -16.19 -22.41
C ILE A 222 3.37 -16.86 -23.79
N ASN A 223 3.13 -18.17 -23.83
CA ASN A 223 3.11 -19.00 -25.03
C ASN A 223 1.76 -19.69 -25.24
N ALA A 224 1.61 -20.37 -26.38
CA ALA A 224 0.37 -21.07 -26.73
C ALA A 224 -0.04 -22.12 -25.68
N ASP A 225 0.94 -22.81 -25.10
CA ASP A 225 0.71 -23.89 -24.13
C ASP A 225 0.19 -23.40 -22.77
N ASP A 226 0.28 -22.09 -22.49
CA ASP A 226 -0.26 -21.48 -21.28
C ASP A 226 -1.79 -21.29 -21.34
N PHE A 227 -2.37 -21.45 -22.54
CA PHE A 227 -3.80 -21.33 -22.77
C PHE A 227 -4.43 -22.71 -22.91
N VAL A 228 -5.57 -22.88 -22.24
CA VAL A 228 -6.32 -24.14 -22.28
C VAL A 228 -7.67 -23.90 -22.96
N LEU A 229 -7.80 -24.45 -24.17
CA LEU A 229 -9.02 -24.49 -24.95
C LEU A 229 -9.59 -25.90 -24.91
N ASN A 230 -10.60 -26.10 -24.05
CA ASN A 230 -11.20 -27.40 -23.84
C ASN A 230 -12.62 -27.44 -24.40
N VAL A 231 -12.92 -28.51 -25.14
CA VAL A 231 -14.25 -28.86 -25.62
C VAL A 231 -14.69 -30.12 -24.88
N SER A 232 -15.74 -30.03 -24.06
CA SER A 232 -16.27 -31.20 -23.35
C SER A 232 -17.18 -32.02 -24.24
N TYR A 233 -17.04 -33.35 -24.21
CA TYR A 233 -17.93 -34.26 -24.92
C TYR A 233 -19.41 -34.06 -24.52
N GLU A 234 -19.68 -33.85 -23.24
CA GLU A 234 -21.03 -33.57 -22.72
C GLU A 234 -21.61 -32.29 -23.31
N GLU A 235 -20.81 -31.22 -23.38
CA GLU A 235 -21.26 -29.96 -23.97
C GLU A 235 -21.64 -30.13 -25.44
N LEU A 236 -20.91 -30.96 -26.20
CA LEU A 236 -21.24 -31.25 -27.59
C LEU A 236 -22.55 -32.03 -27.75
N LEU A 237 -22.83 -32.99 -26.86
CA LEU A 237 -24.10 -33.73 -26.88
C LEU A 237 -25.31 -32.83 -26.61
N HIS A 238 -25.14 -31.80 -25.77
CA HIS A 238 -26.20 -30.85 -25.43
C HIS A 238 -26.42 -29.75 -26.48
N LEU A 239 -25.64 -29.70 -27.57
CA LEU A 239 -25.80 -28.67 -28.61
C LEU A 239 -27.07 -28.83 -29.47
N GLY A 240 -27.78 -29.97 -29.36
CA GLY A 240 -29.06 -30.19 -30.02
C GLY A 240 -29.00 -30.17 -31.56
N GLY A 241 -27.90 -30.67 -32.14
CA GLY A 241 -27.73 -30.79 -33.60
C GLY A 241 -27.10 -29.58 -34.29
N LYS A 242 -26.37 -28.72 -33.56
CA LYS A 242 -25.54 -27.67 -34.18
C LYS A 242 -24.17 -28.22 -34.59
N ASP A 243 -23.75 -27.92 -35.80
CA ASP A 243 -22.46 -28.39 -36.37
C ASP A 243 -21.25 -27.55 -35.91
N LYS A 244 -21.49 -26.47 -35.17
CA LYS A 244 -20.47 -25.51 -34.71
C LYS A 244 -20.43 -25.42 -33.19
N TYR A 245 -19.21 -25.42 -32.66
CA TYR A 245 -18.92 -25.20 -31.24
C TYR A 245 -18.28 -23.82 -31.04
N ALA A 246 -18.87 -23.00 -30.17
CA ALA A 246 -18.28 -21.74 -29.74
C ALA A 246 -17.11 -22.01 -28.78
N VAL A 247 -15.90 -21.65 -29.19
CA VAL A 247 -14.68 -21.98 -28.44
C VAL A 247 -14.65 -21.19 -27.14
N LYS A 248 -14.41 -21.88 -26.02
CA LYS A 248 -14.30 -21.27 -24.70
C LYS A 248 -12.88 -21.44 -24.16
N ILE A 249 -12.35 -20.39 -23.54
CA ILE A 249 -11.08 -20.44 -22.82
C ILE A 249 -11.35 -20.86 -21.38
N LYS A 250 -10.64 -21.89 -20.91
CA LYS A 250 -10.76 -22.39 -19.53
C LYS A 250 -9.83 -21.65 -18.57
N SER A 251 -8.62 -21.29 -19.01
CA SER A 251 -7.65 -20.57 -18.20
C SER A 251 -6.87 -19.56 -19.02
N VAL A 252 -6.63 -18.39 -18.42
CA VAL A 252 -5.80 -17.31 -18.97
C VAL A 252 -4.59 -17.14 -18.05
N PRO A 253 -3.36 -17.13 -18.58
CA PRO A 253 -2.16 -16.96 -17.78
C PRO A 253 -2.05 -15.56 -17.15
N ARG A 254 -1.34 -15.48 -16.01
CA ARG A 254 -1.13 -14.21 -15.31
C ARG A 254 -0.37 -13.22 -16.21
N GLY A 255 -0.95 -12.05 -16.42
CA GLY A 255 -0.36 -10.99 -17.25
C GLY A 255 -0.91 -10.93 -18.68
N ALA A 256 -1.75 -11.89 -19.09
CA ALA A 256 -2.56 -11.78 -20.30
C ALA A 256 -3.96 -11.24 -19.96
N SER A 257 -4.50 -10.37 -20.80
CA SER A 257 -5.84 -9.78 -20.65
C SER A 257 -6.48 -9.53 -22.03
N HIS A 258 -7.78 -9.17 -22.06
CA HIS A 258 -8.51 -8.87 -23.29
C HIS A 258 -8.34 -9.93 -24.40
N VAL A 259 -8.44 -11.21 -24.03
CA VAL A 259 -8.25 -12.31 -24.96
C VAL A 259 -9.40 -12.37 -25.97
N ARG A 260 -9.06 -12.50 -27.25
CA ARG A 260 -9.97 -12.66 -28.38
C ARG A 260 -9.62 -13.93 -29.15
N ILE A 261 -10.64 -14.67 -29.55
CA ILE A 261 -10.51 -15.94 -30.27
C ILE A 261 -10.95 -15.73 -31.71
N TYR A 262 -10.14 -16.20 -32.66
CA TYR A 262 -10.50 -16.23 -34.08
C TYR A 262 -10.12 -17.58 -34.71
N PRO A 263 -11.07 -18.28 -35.35
CA PRO A 263 -12.51 -17.99 -35.38
C PRO A 263 -13.17 -18.19 -34.00
N PRO A 264 -14.28 -17.50 -33.69
CA PRO A 264 -14.97 -17.63 -32.40
C PRO A 264 -15.70 -18.97 -32.24
N ALA A 265 -16.00 -19.64 -33.35
CA ALA A 265 -16.58 -20.97 -33.38
C ALA A 265 -15.84 -21.85 -34.40
N VAL A 266 -15.78 -23.14 -34.11
CA VAL A 266 -15.16 -24.16 -34.96
C VAL A 266 -16.20 -25.20 -35.34
N ASP A 267 -16.09 -25.73 -36.56
CA ASP A 267 -16.82 -26.94 -36.94
C ASP A 267 -16.19 -28.14 -36.23
N PHE A 268 -16.97 -29.16 -35.88
CA PHE A 268 -16.47 -30.34 -35.17
C PHE A 268 -17.06 -31.64 -35.70
N LEU A 269 -16.27 -32.70 -35.64
CA LEU A 269 -16.65 -34.08 -35.96
C LEU A 269 -16.19 -35.00 -34.82
N ILE A 270 -17.00 -36.01 -34.52
CA ILE A 270 -16.67 -37.05 -33.54
C ILE A 270 -16.48 -38.35 -34.32
N GLU A 271 -15.24 -38.81 -34.41
CA GLU A 271 -14.87 -40.05 -35.10
C GLU A 271 -14.83 -41.21 -34.11
N GLN A 272 -15.16 -42.41 -34.58
CA GLN A 272 -14.98 -43.62 -33.81
C GLN A 272 -13.56 -44.14 -34.02
N ALA A 273 -12.77 -44.23 -32.95
CA ALA A 273 -11.41 -44.76 -33.02
C ALA A 273 -11.46 -46.28 -33.13
N THR A 274 -11.00 -46.84 -34.25
CA THR A 274 -10.78 -48.27 -34.39
C THR A 274 -9.61 -48.69 -33.51
N VAL A 275 -9.90 -49.38 -32.41
CA VAL A 275 -8.88 -50.00 -31.56
C VAL A 275 -8.37 -51.24 -32.30
N TYR A 276 -7.18 -51.15 -32.89
CA TYR A 276 -6.46 -52.36 -33.30
C TYR A 276 -5.88 -53.00 -32.04
N GLU A 277 -6.50 -54.09 -31.57
CA GLU A 277 -5.86 -54.99 -30.62
C GLU A 277 -4.68 -55.68 -31.32
N TYR A 278 -3.47 -55.49 -30.80
CA TYR A 278 -2.27 -56.25 -31.15
C TYR A 278 -2.04 -57.36 -30.12
#